data_AF-X1FVT6-F1
#
_entry.id   AF-X1FVT6-F1
#
_cell.length_a   1.000
_cell.length_b   1.000
_cell.length_c   1.000
_cell.angle_alpha   90.00
_cell.angle_beta   90.00
_cell.angle_gamma   90.00
#
_symmetry.space_group_name_H-M   'P 1'
#
loop_
_entity.id
_entity.type
_entity.pdbx_description
1 polymer ?
#
loop_
_entity_poly.entity_id
_entity_poly.type
_entity_poly.pdbx_seq_one_letter_code
_entity_poly.pdbx_strand_id
1 'polypeptide(L)'
;CGSCMTGCRYGAKNTLLKNYLGLAENASATVHPLTTVDTVRQSPSGIWEIDTVRTGRTLRKNRRTFTARHVVLAAGTWGTQNLLHKMKDSGSLPQLSDRLGVLTRTNSESIVGAMKYRVDPALDLTRGVAITSSFHP
;
A
#
# COMPACT_ATOMS: atom_id res chain seq x y z
N CYS A 1 -2.17 23.48 7.71
CA CYS A 1 -2.05 22.58 8.87
C CYS A 1 -0.87 21.61 8.81
N GLY A 2 -0.10 21.50 7.70
CA GLY A 2 1.16 20.73 7.65
C GLY A 2 1.03 19.21 7.77
N SER A 3 -0.18 18.66 7.93
CA SER A 3 -0.40 17.23 8.19
C SER A 3 -0.62 16.38 6.92
N CYS A 4 -0.15 16.82 5.75
CA CYS A 4 -0.44 16.17 4.47
C CYS A 4 0.04 14.71 4.38
N MET A 5 1.18 14.42 5.04
CA MET A 5 1.82 13.10 5.07
C MET A 5 1.31 12.21 6.22
N THR A 6 0.93 12.81 7.35
CA THR A 6 0.49 12.09 8.55
C THR A 6 -1.02 11.86 8.62
N GLY A 7 -1.79 12.53 7.75
CA GLY A 7 -3.23 12.39 7.63
C GLY A 7 -3.96 13.74 7.68
N CYS A 8 -4.86 13.96 6.72
CA CYS A 8 -5.65 15.19 6.65
C CYS A 8 -6.83 15.14 7.61
N ARG A 9 -6.78 15.95 8.69
CA ARG A 9 -7.84 16.05 9.71
C ARG A 9 -9.04 16.91 9.29
N TYR A 10 -8.90 17.72 8.24
CA TYR A 10 -9.86 18.78 7.87
C TYR A 10 -10.70 18.46 6.64
N GLY A 11 -10.76 17.20 6.22
CA GLY A 11 -11.56 16.84 5.04
C GLY A 11 -10.91 17.15 3.69
N ALA A 12 -9.94 18.07 3.61
CA ALA A 12 -9.40 18.62 2.36
C ALA A 12 -8.73 17.64 1.38
N LYS A 13 -8.22 16.49 1.87
CA LYS A 13 -7.64 15.45 1.01
C LYS A 13 -8.71 14.44 0.61
N ASN A 14 -8.92 14.25 -0.70
CA ASN A 14 -9.80 13.24 -1.28
C ASN A 14 -9.12 11.85 -1.26
N THR A 15 -9.09 11.23 -0.08
CA THR A 15 -8.47 9.91 0.13
C THR A 15 -9.36 8.77 -0.39
N LEU A 16 -8.78 7.57 -0.56
CA LEU A 16 -9.53 6.38 -1.01
C LEU A 16 -10.75 6.05 -0.14
N LEU A 17 -10.64 6.25 1.17
CA LEU A 17 -11.73 6.07 2.14
C LEU A 17 -12.92 7.00 1.88
N LYS A 18 -12.69 8.15 1.23
CA LYS A 18 -13.73 9.15 0.95
C LYS A 18 -14.29 9.07 -0.46
N ASN A 19 -13.73 8.21 -1.32
CA ASN A 19 -14.19 8.03 -2.68
C ASN A 19 -14.47 6.55 -2.97
N TYR A 20 -13.58 5.86 -3.69
CA TYR A 20 -13.76 4.52 -4.20
C TYR A 20 -14.11 3.48 -3.14
N LEU A 21 -13.52 3.52 -1.94
CA LEU A 21 -13.88 2.52 -0.92
C LEU A 21 -15.30 2.73 -0.40
N GLY A 22 -15.71 3.98 -0.16
CA GLY A 22 -17.09 4.28 0.22
C GLY A 22 -18.09 3.91 -0.88
N LEU A 23 -17.76 4.16 -2.14
CA LEU A 23 -18.58 3.73 -3.28
C LEU A 23 -18.66 2.20 -3.38
N ALA A 24 -17.56 1.49 -3.15
CA ALA A 24 -17.52 0.04 -3.20
C ALA A 24 -18.34 -0.59 -2.07
N GLU A 25 -18.22 -0.08 -0.83
CA GLU A 25 -19.02 -0.56 0.30
C GLU A 25 -20.52 -0.29 0.09
N ASN A 26 -20.89 0.87 -0.46
CA ASN A 26 -22.27 1.15 -0.87
C ASN A 26 -22.78 0.19 -1.96
N ALA A 27 -21.88 -0.38 -2.76
CA ALA A 27 -22.15 -1.41 -3.75
C ALA A 27 -21.99 -2.84 -3.19
N SER A 28 -22.06 -3.01 -1.86
CA SER A 28 -21.97 -4.29 -1.12
C SER A 28 -20.58 -4.92 -0.98
N ALA A 29 -19.50 -4.21 -1.32
CA ALA A 29 -18.17 -4.69 -0.99
C ALA A 29 -17.98 -4.73 0.55
N THR A 30 -17.30 -5.76 1.06
CA THR A 30 -16.97 -5.86 2.49
C THR A 30 -15.48 -5.66 2.69
N VAL A 31 -15.11 -4.69 3.52
CA VAL A 31 -13.71 -4.50 3.95
C VAL A 31 -13.45 -5.33 5.21
N HIS A 32 -12.42 -6.18 5.16
CA HIS A 32 -11.95 -6.93 6.33
C HIS A 32 -10.69 -6.26 6.91
N PRO A 33 -10.82 -5.25 7.79
CA PRO A 33 -9.68 -4.54 8.34
C PRO A 33 -8.80 -5.48 9.18
N LEU A 34 -7.51 -5.11 9.32
CA LEU A 34 -6.52 -5.87 10.10
C LEU A 34 -6.39 -7.34 9.69
N THR A 35 -6.56 -7.61 8.39
CA THR A 35 -6.45 -8.94 7.80
C THR A 35 -5.31 -8.92 6.78
N THR A 36 -4.20 -9.59 7.11
CA THR A 36 -3.04 -9.71 6.22
C THR A 36 -3.09 -11.07 5.52
N VAL A 37 -3.01 -11.06 4.20
CA VAL A 37 -2.88 -12.29 3.40
C VAL A 37 -1.48 -12.87 3.59
N ASP A 38 -1.40 -14.17 3.87
CA ASP A 38 -0.16 -14.93 4.10
C ASP A 38 0.23 -15.74 2.86
N THR A 39 -0.78 -16.38 2.24
CA THR A 39 -0.65 -17.26 1.06
C THR A 39 -1.94 -17.25 0.25
N VAL A 40 -1.82 -17.40 -1.06
CA VAL A 40 -2.91 -17.67 -2.00
C VAL A 40 -2.56 -18.93 -2.77
N ARG A 41 -3.51 -19.87 -2.88
CA ARG A 41 -3.34 -21.11 -3.66
C ARG A 41 -4.65 -21.47 -4.35
N GLN A 42 -4.56 -22.24 -5.43
CA GLN A 42 -5.74 -22.79 -6.08
C GLN A 42 -5.99 -24.20 -5.55
N SER A 43 -7.23 -24.49 -5.17
CA SER A 43 -7.64 -25.84 -4.81
C SER A 43 -7.78 -26.71 -6.08
N PRO A 44 -7.87 -28.05 -5.94
CA PRO A 44 -8.12 -28.94 -7.07
C PRO A 44 -9.43 -28.64 -7.83
N SER A 45 -10.41 -28.01 -7.19
CA SER A 45 -11.68 -27.61 -7.82
C SER A 45 -11.58 -26.30 -8.61
N GLY A 46 -10.42 -25.66 -8.65
CA GLY A 46 -10.19 -24.39 -9.35
C GLY A 46 -10.59 -23.15 -8.54
N ILE A 47 -11.11 -23.31 -7.32
CA ILE A 47 -11.43 -22.21 -6.41
C ILE A 47 -10.15 -21.74 -5.71
N TRP A 48 -9.99 -20.43 -5.54
CA TRP A 48 -8.88 -19.85 -4.80
C TRP A 48 -9.13 -19.94 -3.30
N GLU A 49 -8.10 -20.35 -2.57
CA GLU A 49 -8.02 -20.29 -1.11
C GLU A 49 -7.03 -19.20 -0.71
N ILE A 50 -7.46 -18.31 0.17
CA ILE A 50 -6.70 -17.15 0.63
C ILE A 50 -6.52 -17.27 2.13
N ASP A 51 -5.32 -17.70 2.54
CA ASP A 51 -4.96 -17.81 3.94
C ASP A 51 -4.57 -16.44 4.48
N THR A 52 -5.11 -16.12 5.65
CA THR A 52 -4.93 -14.82 6.28
C THR A 52 -4.57 -14.96 7.75
N VAL A 53 -3.96 -13.91 8.28
CA VAL A 53 -3.66 -13.72 9.69
C VAL A 53 -4.09 -12.33 10.11
N ARG A 54 -4.38 -12.14 11.40
CA ARG A 54 -4.65 -10.81 11.93
C ARG A 54 -3.37 -9.96 11.92
N THR A 55 -3.44 -8.79 11.30
CA THR A 55 -2.34 -7.82 11.23
C THR A 55 -1.85 -7.44 12.63
N GLY A 56 -0.53 -7.33 12.79
CA GLY A 56 0.12 -6.84 14.01
C GLY A 56 0.13 -7.81 15.20
N ARG A 57 -0.34 -9.06 15.05
CA ARG A 57 -0.24 -10.08 16.11
C ARG A 57 0.95 -11.01 15.91
N THR A 58 1.76 -11.17 16.95
CA THR A 58 2.88 -12.12 17.01
C THR A 58 2.45 -13.49 17.55
N LEU A 59 1.54 -13.51 18.55
CA LEU A 59 0.95 -14.72 19.14
C LEU A 59 -0.53 -14.86 18.76
N ARG A 60 -1.03 -16.11 18.66
CA ARG A 60 -2.44 -16.43 18.33
C ARG A 60 -2.95 -15.62 17.13
N LYS A 61 -2.34 -15.88 15.96
CA LYS A 61 -2.51 -15.12 14.71
C LYS A 61 -3.94 -15.10 14.12
N ASN A 62 -4.90 -15.81 14.73
CA ASN A 62 -6.30 -15.90 14.29
C ASN A 62 -6.37 -16.24 12.79
N ARG A 63 -5.77 -17.39 12.43
CA ARG A 63 -5.71 -17.84 11.04
C ARG A 63 -7.12 -18.07 10.50
N ARG A 64 -7.38 -17.58 9.29
CA ARG A 64 -8.65 -17.74 8.58
C ARG A 64 -8.36 -17.95 7.11
N THR A 65 -9.18 -18.76 6.45
CA THR A 65 -9.11 -18.97 5.01
C THR A 65 -10.39 -18.44 4.38
N PHE A 66 -10.24 -17.55 3.40
CA PHE A 66 -11.32 -17.13 2.53
C PHE A 66 -11.28 -17.94 1.24
N THR A 67 -12.41 -18.08 0.57
CA THR A 67 -12.49 -18.69 -0.76
C THR A 67 -13.05 -17.70 -1.77
N ALA A 68 -12.54 -17.75 -3.00
CA ALA A 68 -13.01 -16.88 -4.08
C ALA A 68 -12.86 -17.54 -5.45
N ARG A 69 -13.72 -17.15 -6.40
CA ARG A 69 -13.56 -17.53 -7.82
C ARG A 69 -12.48 -16.71 -8.53
N HIS A 70 -12.30 -15.46 -8.11
CA HIS A 70 -11.32 -14.54 -8.67
C HIS A 70 -10.55 -13.86 -7.54
N VAL A 71 -9.25 -13.65 -7.76
CA VAL A 71 -8.36 -12.95 -6.83
C VAL A 71 -7.65 -11.84 -7.58
N VAL A 72 -7.73 -10.63 -7.06
CA VAL A 72 -7.00 -9.46 -7.56
C VAL A 72 -5.99 -9.05 -6.50
N LEU A 73 -4.70 -9.05 -6.84
CA LEU A 73 -3.64 -8.64 -5.91
C LEU A 73 -3.36 -7.13 -6.04
N ALA A 74 -3.69 -6.38 -4.99
CA ALA A 74 -3.56 -4.93 -4.94
C ALA A 74 -2.84 -4.44 -3.65
N ALA A 75 -1.84 -5.18 -3.17
CA ALA A 75 -1.12 -4.88 -1.92
C ALA A 75 0.01 -3.82 -2.10
N GLY A 76 -0.09 -2.98 -3.13
CA GLY A 76 0.98 -2.07 -3.55
C GLY A 76 2.18 -2.78 -4.17
N THR A 77 3.12 -2.01 -4.74
CA THR A 77 4.28 -2.55 -5.47
C THR A 77 5.08 -3.55 -4.63
N TRP A 78 5.48 -3.15 -3.42
CA TRP A 78 6.27 -4.02 -2.55
C TRP A 78 5.47 -5.20 -1.99
N GLY A 79 4.25 -4.96 -1.50
CA GLY A 79 3.44 -6.00 -0.86
C GLY A 79 3.03 -7.11 -1.83
N THR A 80 2.60 -6.75 -3.04
CA THR A 80 2.23 -7.74 -4.08
C THR A 80 3.45 -8.54 -4.53
N GLN A 81 4.60 -7.89 -4.79
CA GLN A 81 5.83 -8.59 -5.20
C GLN A 81 6.31 -9.54 -4.10
N ASN A 82 6.38 -9.08 -2.85
CA ASN A 82 6.81 -9.90 -1.71
C ASN A 82 5.94 -11.15 -1.56
N LEU A 83 4.61 -11.01 -1.65
CA LEU A 83 3.69 -12.13 -1.57
C LEU A 83 3.89 -13.12 -2.73
N LEU A 84 3.99 -12.61 -3.97
CA LEU A 84 4.17 -13.46 -5.15
C LEU A 84 5.50 -14.21 -5.14
N HIS A 85 6.61 -13.55 -4.76
CA HIS A 85 7.91 -14.21 -4.64
C HIS A 85 7.87 -15.32 -3.59
N LYS A 86 7.33 -15.03 -2.40
CA LYS A 86 7.18 -16.05 -1.36
C LYS A 86 6.35 -17.25 -1.82
N MET A 87 5.25 -17.02 -2.54
CA MET A 87 4.39 -18.10 -3.04
C MET A 87 5.03 -18.89 -4.17
N LYS A 88 5.90 -18.25 -4.97
CA LYS A 88 6.72 -18.93 -5.96
C LYS A 88 7.74 -19.85 -5.28
N ASP A 89 8.50 -19.31 -4.34
CA ASP A 89 9.58 -20.02 -3.64
C ASP A 89 9.04 -21.17 -2.79
N SER A 90 7.87 -21.00 -2.17
CA SER A 90 7.20 -22.05 -1.39
C SER A 90 6.45 -23.09 -2.26
N GLY A 91 6.39 -22.89 -3.58
CA GLY A 91 5.66 -23.77 -4.50
C GLY A 91 4.13 -23.65 -4.40
N SER A 92 3.58 -22.62 -3.74
CA SER A 92 2.13 -22.39 -3.68
C SER A 92 1.58 -21.88 -5.01
N LEU A 93 2.38 -21.13 -5.77
CA LEU A 93 2.12 -20.74 -7.16
C LEU A 93 3.34 -21.07 -8.03
N PRO A 94 3.59 -22.35 -8.31
CA PRO A 94 4.83 -22.80 -8.95
C PRO A 94 4.93 -22.37 -10.42
N GLN A 95 3.82 -21.98 -11.04
CA GLN A 95 3.76 -21.53 -12.43
C GLN A 95 4.04 -20.03 -12.61
N LEU A 96 4.41 -19.32 -11.53
CA LEU A 96 4.81 -17.91 -11.65
C LEU A 96 6.10 -17.77 -12.46
N SER A 97 6.08 -16.85 -13.43
CA SER A 97 7.20 -16.60 -14.33
C SER A 97 8.51 -16.27 -13.59
N ASP A 98 9.64 -16.66 -14.18
CA ASP A 98 10.99 -16.23 -13.79
C ASP A 98 11.24 -14.74 -14.01
N ARG A 99 10.35 -14.05 -14.72
CA ARG A 99 10.42 -12.59 -14.88
C ARG A 99 9.76 -11.80 -13.73
N LEU A 100 9.21 -12.48 -12.72
CA LEU A 100 8.67 -11.80 -11.54
C LEU A 100 9.75 -10.92 -10.90
N GLY A 101 9.41 -9.65 -10.64
CA GLY A 101 10.31 -8.66 -10.03
C GLY A 101 11.27 -7.94 -11.00
N VAL A 102 11.38 -8.40 -12.26
CA VAL A 102 12.23 -7.76 -13.27
C VAL A 102 11.77 -6.32 -13.54
N LEU A 103 12.72 -5.38 -13.61
CA LEU A 103 12.49 -3.94 -13.83
C LEU A 103 11.70 -3.23 -12.72
N THR A 104 11.78 -3.70 -11.47
CA THR A 104 11.29 -2.93 -10.32
C THR A 104 12.06 -1.60 -10.19
N ARG A 105 11.35 -0.48 -9.99
CA ARG A 105 11.91 0.88 -9.92
C ARG A 105 11.31 1.68 -8.76
N THR A 106 12.02 2.72 -8.33
CA THR A 106 11.70 3.56 -7.15
C THR A 106 11.13 4.94 -7.51
N ASN A 107 10.53 5.09 -8.69
CA ASN A 107 10.06 6.38 -9.25
C ASN A 107 11.16 7.47 -9.39
N SER A 108 12.43 7.15 -9.10
CA SER A 108 13.56 8.08 -9.18
C SER A 108 13.35 9.39 -8.39
N GLU A 109 12.63 9.32 -7.26
CA GLU A 109 12.34 10.49 -6.44
C GLU A 109 13.63 11.06 -5.82
N SER A 110 13.77 12.39 -5.80
CA SER A 110 14.87 13.11 -5.15
C SER A 110 14.30 14.12 -4.17
N ILE A 111 14.77 14.07 -2.93
CA ILE A 111 14.38 15.01 -1.87
C ILE A 111 15.56 15.96 -1.67
N VAL A 112 15.38 17.21 -2.08
CA VAL A 112 16.38 18.28 -1.93
C VAL A 112 15.92 19.30 -0.89
N GLY A 113 16.86 19.80 -0.10
CA GLY A 113 16.61 20.84 0.89
C GLY A 113 17.17 22.18 0.46
N ALA A 114 16.43 23.26 0.70
CA ALA A 114 16.94 24.63 0.65
C ALA A 114 16.97 25.18 2.07
N MET A 115 18.12 25.69 2.51
CA MET A 115 18.32 26.17 3.88
C MET A 115 19.09 27.49 3.91
N LYS A 116 18.80 28.31 4.93
CA LYS A 116 19.63 29.49 5.29
C LYS A 116 20.66 29.07 6.33
N TYR A 117 21.85 29.69 6.29
CA TYR A 117 22.89 29.50 7.32
C TYR A 117 22.53 30.10 8.68
N ARG A 118 21.61 31.07 8.72
CA ARG A 118 21.17 31.76 9.94
C ARG A 118 19.64 31.81 10.00
N VAL A 119 19.11 31.62 11.20
CA VAL A 119 17.68 31.78 11.49
C VAL A 119 17.30 33.25 11.37
N ASP A 120 16.18 33.51 10.73
CA ASP A 120 15.59 34.83 10.57
C ASP A 120 14.16 34.78 11.13
N PRO A 121 13.92 35.30 12.36
CA PRO A 121 12.61 35.23 13.01
C PRO A 121 11.50 35.97 12.24
N ALA A 122 11.85 36.89 11.34
CA ALA A 122 10.87 37.61 10.52
C ALA A 122 10.39 36.80 9.30
N LEU A 123 11.08 35.72 8.96
CA LEU A 123 10.78 34.89 7.79
C LEU A 123 9.88 33.69 8.16
N ASP A 124 8.59 33.78 7.83
CA ASP A 124 7.64 32.68 7.99
C ASP A 124 7.72 31.67 6.84
N LEU A 125 8.51 30.61 7.03
CA LEU A 125 8.67 29.52 6.06
C LEU A 125 7.46 28.58 5.98
N THR A 126 6.42 28.75 6.82
CA THR A 126 5.21 27.90 6.74
C THR A 126 4.38 28.14 5.49
N ARG A 127 4.63 29.25 4.77
CA ARG A 127 4.04 29.61 3.47
C ARG A 127 5.05 29.52 2.32
N GLY A 128 6.21 28.88 2.53
CA GLY A 128 7.30 28.83 1.57
C GLY A 128 7.24 27.65 0.60
N VAL A 129 8.42 27.27 0.09
CA VAL A 129 8.62 26.16 -0.86
C VAL A 129 7.98 24.88 -0.32
N ALA A 130 7.13 24.26 -1.14
CA ALA A 130 6.49 22.98 -0.88
C ALA A 130 6.90 21.97 -1.95
N ILE A 131 6.49 20.71 -1.76
CA ILE A 131 6.59 19.70 -2.82
C ILE A 131 5.92 20.26 -4.09
N THR A 132 6.60 20.17 -5.24
CA THR A 132 6.28 20.78 -6.54
C THR A 132 6.56 22.28 -6.74
N SER A 133 7.12 22.98 -5.74
CA SER A 133 7.63 24.34 -5.96
C SER A 133 8.83 24.33 -6.91
N SER A 134 8.82 25.24 -7.89
CA SER A 134 9.92 25.39 -8.85
C SER A 134 10.85 26.51 -8.41
N PHE A 135 12.15 26.25 -8.42
CA PHE A 135 13.20 27.25 -8.24
C PHE A 135 13.86 27.49 -9.60
N HIS A 136 13.86 28.75 -10.04
CA HIS A 136 14.52 29.18 -11.27
C HIS A 136 15.68 30.09 -10.84
N PRO A 137 16.93 29.58 -10.80
CA PRO A 137 18.11 30.38 -10.45
C PRO A 137 18.40 31.49 -11.45
#